data_AF-A0A6A4YW54-F1
#
_entry.id   AF-A0A6A4YW54-F1
#
_cell.length_a   1.000
_cell.length_b   1.000
_cell.length_c   1.000
_cell.angle_alpha   90.00
_cell.angle_beta   90.00
_cell.angle_gamma   90.00
#
_symmetry.space_group_name_H-M   'P 1'
#
loop_
_entity.id
_entity.type
_entity.pdbx_description
1 polymer ?
#
loop_
_entity_poly.entity_id
_entity_poly.type
_entity_poly.pdbx_seq_one_letter_code
_entity_poly.pdbx_strand_id
1 'polypeptide(L)'
;MHLTTLLSTAAILASVLTPTAGHGYLVDPKPTYYKVPDYTTFAGKLDGITILPLPNHGKYNQGPRKNTNNFNAAFKASKYTSLRDLVQKNGDPGGACGLTDPNGDAQPLPGVVKWAHFKSEPFRATHEGPCEVWCDNTRVFQNDNCAANLLTGEMPIDKTKCEGAKQLYFVWVALQSPNWQFYKACVKLQGGGGPTPPSPSSGKPTSLMPSPSPSTNKTTVQPSPHPSPSSKNPTT
;
A
#
# COMPACT_ATOMS: atom_id res chain seq x y z
N MET A 1 42.61 -33.65 -55.62
CA MET A 1 42.30 -32.59 -54.62
C MET A 1 40.80 -32.33 -54.67
N HIS A 2 40.05 -32.75 -53.65
CA HIS A 2 38.65 -32.35 -53.46
C HIS A 2 38.57 -31.61 -52.13
N LEU A 3 38.18 -30.34 -52.21
CA LEU A 3 38.06 -29.43 -51.09
C LEU A 3 36.58 -29.43 -50.65
N THR A 4 36.27 -30.17 -49.59
CA THR A 4 34.96 -30.12 -48.94
C THR A 4 34.91 -28.93 -47.99
N THR A 5 34.21 -27.87 -48.39
CA THR A 5 33.84 -26.75 -47.52
C THR A 5 32.69 -27.16 -46.60
N LEU A 6 32.97 -27.34 -45.32
CA LEU A 6 31.95 -27.47 -44.27
C LEU A 6 31.47 -26.06 -43.88
N LEU A 7 30.27 -25.68 -44.33
CA LEU A 7 29.56 -24.54 -43.74
C LEU A 7 29.04 -24.95 -42.35
N SER A 8 29.67 -24.43 -41.31
CA SER A 8 29.15 -24.53 -39.94
C SER A 8 28.12 -23.43 -39.71
N THR A 9 26.83 -23.78 -39.76
CA THR A 9 25.74 -22.89 -39.34
C THR A 9 25.66 -22.91 -37.81
N ALA A 10 26.24 -21.89 -37.17
CA ALA A 10 26.01 -21.62 -35.75
C ALA A 10 24.59 -21.07 -35.58
N ALA A 11 23.66 -21.92 -35.12
CA ALA A 11 22.33 -21.48 -34.71
C ALA A 11 22.46 -20.71 -33.38
N ILE A 12 22.43 -19.38 -33.44
CA ILE A 12 22.29 -18.53 -32.26
C ILE A 12 20.84 -18.69 -31.78
N LEU A 13 20.65 -19.51 -30.75
CA LEU A 13 19.36 -19.62 -30.07
C LEU A 13 19.16 -18.30 -29.30
N ALA A 14 18.45 -17.36 -29.90
CA ALA A 14 17.97 -16.17 -29.20
C ALA A 14 16.99 -16.63 -28.12
N SER A 15 17.46 -16.72 -26.87
CA SER A 15 16.62 -16.94 -25.71
C SER A 15 15.65 -15.76 -25.62
N VAL A 16 14.40 -16.01 -25.99
CA VAL A 16 13.28 -15.11 -25.75
C VAL A 16 13.14 -15.00 -24.24
N LEU A 17 13.73 -13.97 -23.65
CA LEU A 17 13.49 -13.60 -22.25
C LEU A 17 12.00 -13.32 -22.14
N THR A 18 11.21 -14.25 -21.60
CA THR A 18 9.86 -13.95 -21.15
C THR A 18 10.00 -12.98 -19.97
N PRO A 19 9.68 -11.68 -20.11
CA PRO A 19 9.71 -10.78 -18.98
C PRO A 19 8.52 -11.11 -18.07
N THR A 20 8.68 -10.84 -16.77
CA THR A 20 7.70 -11.00 -15.65
C THR A 20 7.85 -12.22 -14.72
N ALA A 21 9.06 -12.79 -14.64
CA ALA A 21 9.43 -13.69 -13.54
C ALA A 21 9.60 -12.93 -12.20
N GLY A 22 8.49 -12.53 -11.55
CA GLY A 22 8.51 -11.86 -10.24
C GLY A 22 7.28 -11.02 -9.90
N HIS A 23 6.45 -10.71 -10.88
CA HIS A 23 5.23 -9.91 -10.69
C HIS A 23 4.16 -10.65 -9.89
N GLY A 24 3.35 -9.93 -9.12
CA GLY A 24 2.28 -10.49 -8.31
C GLY A 24 1.26 -9.44 -7.89
N TYR A 25 0.18 -9.90 -7.29
CA TYR A 25 -0.96 -9.06 -6.96
C TYR A 25 -1.71 -9.62 -5.74
N LEU A 26 -2.47 -8.72 -5.10
CA LEU A 26 -3.39 -9.06 -4.03
C LEU A 26 -4.65 -9.67 -4.66
N VAL A 27 -4.99 -10.88 -4.23
CA VAL A 27 -6.13 -11.65 -4.74
C VAL A 27 -7.36 -11.45 -3.88
N ASP A 28 -7.18 -11.51 -2.56
CA ASP A 28 -8.26 -11.43 -1.57
C ASP A 28 -7.79 -10.56 -0.38
N PRO A 29 -8.49 -9.49 0.01
CA PRO A 29 -9.68 -8.95 -0.66
C PRO A 29 -9.26 -8.30 -1.98
N LYS A 30 -10.07 -8.49 -3.03
CA LYS A 30 -9.71 -8.06 -4.38
C LYS A 30 -9.69 -6.53 -4.48
N PRO A 31 -8.53 -5.87 -4.67
CA PRO A 31 -8.50 -4.43 -4.89
C PRO A 31 -9.03 -4.07 -6.28
N THR A 32 -9.42 -2.81 -6.45
CA THR A 32 -9.62 -2.21 -7.77
C THR A 32 -8.26 -1.74 -8.30
N TYR A 33 -7.69 -2.50 -9.24
CA TYR A 33 -6.47 -2.10 -9.93
C TYR A 33 -6.73 -1.00 -10.96
N TYR A 34 -5.79 -0.06 -11.09
CA TYR A 34 -5.81 0.90 -12.20
C TYR A 34 -5.63 0.19 -13.54
N LYS A 35 -6.17 0.79 -14.61
CA LYS A 35 -5.93 0.33 -15.98
C LYS A 35 -4.52 0.71 -16.43
N VAL A 36 -3.56 -0.15 -16.09
CA VAL A 36 -2.15 -0.05 -16.50
C VAL A 36 -1.78 -1.25 -17.39
N PRO A 37 -0.70 -1.18 -18.18
CA PRO A 37 -0.28 -2.29 -19.05
C PRO A 37 -0.03 -3.59 -18.28
N ASP A 38 0.47 -3.48 -17.06
CA ASP A 38 0.69 -4.60 -16.15
C ASP A 38 0.46 -4.16 -14.70
N TYR A 39 -0.66 -4.58 -14.11
CA TYR A 39 -1.01 -4.27 -12.71
C TYR A 39 -0.33 -5.19 -11.70
N THR A 40 0.36 -6.24 -12.18
CA THR A 40 1.08 -7.21 -11.34
C THR A 40 2.53 -6.77 -11.08
N THR A 41 2.98 -5.69 -11.70
CA THR A 41 4.31 -5.10 -11.44
C THR A 41 4.38 -4.43 -10.06
N PHE A 42 5.59 -4.06 -9.63
CA PHE A 42 5.83 -3.32 -8.39
C PHE A 42 5.39 -1.84 -8.54
N ALA A 43 5.00 -1.22 -7.43
CA ALA A 43 4.56 0.18 -7.38
C ALA A 43 5.73 1.18 -7.53
N GLY A 44 6.91 0.82 -7.05
CA GLY A 44 8.12 1.63 -7.22
C GLY A 44 9.36 0.99 -6.60
N LYS A 45 10.48 1.71 -6.69
CA LYS A 45 11.78 1.27 -6.19
C LYS A 45 12.42 2.29 -5.28
N LEU A 46 13.22 1.82 -4.32
CA LEU A 46 14.16 2.65 -3.57
C LEU A 46 15.54 2.00 -3.57
N ASP A 47 16.59 2.81 -3.48
CA ASP A 47 17.95 2.33 -3.31
C ASP A 47 18.20 1.94 -1.85
N GLY A 48 18.36 0.65 -1.59
CA GLY A 48 18.39 0.10 -0.25
C GLY A 48 19.49 0.67 0.65
N ILE A 49 20.69 0.89 0.09
CA ILE A 49 21.83 1.39 0.88
C ILE A 49 21.64 2.85 1.30
N THR A 50 20.91 3.63 0.50
CA THR A 50 20.56 5.02 0.83
C THR A 50 19.53 5.06 1.96
N ILE A 51 18.60 4.10 2.01
CA ILE A 51 17.49 4.08 2.98
C ILE A 51 17.89 3.42 4.31
N LEU A 52 18.56 2.27 4.24
CA LEU A 52 19.12 1.56 5.39
C LEU A 52 20.61 1.26 5.12
N PRO A 53 21.51 2.18 5.50
CA PRO A 53 22.94 1.94 5.39
C PRO A 53 23.36 0.70 6.20
N LEU A 54 24.23 -0.12 5.61
CA LEU A 54 24.84 -1.26 6.28
C LEU A 54 26.20 -0.85 6.88
N PRO A 55 26.59 -1.40 8.04
CA PRO A 55 27.94 -1.23 8.57
C PRO A 55 29.01 -1.69 7.57
N ASN A 56 30.22 -1.15 7.69
CA ASN A 56 31.42 -1.60 6.96
C ASN A 56 31.25 -1.65 5.43
N HIS A 57 30.50 -0.71 4.83
CA HIS A 57 30.24 -0.67 3.39
C HIS A 57 29.56 -1.95 2.84
N GLY A 58 28.73 -2.59 3.67
CA GLY A 58 27.91 -3.73 3.26
C GLY A 58 27.00 -3.43 2.06
N LYS A 59 26.55 -4.48 1.36
CA LYS A 59 25.74 -4.37 0.15
C LYS A 59 24.54 -5.32 0.15
N TYR A 60 23.43 -4.85 -0.41
CA TYR A 60 22.21 -5.64 -0.70
C TYR A 60 22.28 -6.34 -2.06
N ASN A 61 23.40 -7.00 -2.39
CA ASN A 61 23.59 -7.72 -3.65
C ASN A 61 24.12 -9.15 -3.44
N GLN A 62 23.60 -9.85 -2.43
CA GLN A 62 24.10 -11.16 -1.99
C GLN A 62 23.08 -12.28 -2.21
N GLY A 63 22.02 -12.00 -2.97
CA GLY A 63 20.88 -12.88 -3.21
C GLY A 63 19.73 -12.65 -2.21
N PRO A 64 18.50 -13.11 -2.55
CA PRO A 64 17.28 -12.73 -1.82
C PRO A 64 17.37 -13.00 -0.31
N ARG A 65 17.70 -14.23 0.10
CA ARG A 65 17.78 -14.61 1.52
C ARG A 65 18.77 -13.76 2.33
N LYS A 66 19.98 -13.59 1.82
CA LYS A 66 21.01 -12.80 2.53
C LYS A 66 20.62 -11.33 2.58
N ASN A 67 20.08 -10.79 1.49
CA ASN A 67 19.57 -9.43 1.45
C ASN A 67 18.43 -9.21 2.44
N THR A 68 17.48 -10.15 2.55
CA THR A 68 16.40 -10.10 3.55
C THR A 68 16.92 -10.13 4.98
N ASN A 69 17.89 -11.00 5.28
CA ASN A 69 18.50 -11.04 6.61
C ASN A 69 19.22 -9.72 6.94
N ASN A 70 19.97 -9.15 5.99
CA ASN A 70 20.64 -7.86 6.16
C ASN A 70 19.63 -6.72 6.32
N PHE A 71 18.51 -6.76 5.57
CA PHE A 71 17.42 -5.80 5.72
C PHE A 71 16.84 -5.88 7.12
N ASN A 72 16.47 -7.07 7.59
CA ASN A 72 15.84 -7.24 8.91
C ASN A 72 16.76 -6.77 10.03
N ALA A 73 18.07 -7.06 9.95
CA ALA A 73 19.05 -6.57 10.91
C ALA A 73 19.15 -5.03 10.91
N ALA A 74 19.28 -4.42 9.73
CA ALA A 74 19.38 -2.97 9.60
C ALA A 74 18.07 -2.25 9.98
N PHE A 75 16.93 -2.82 9.59
CA PHE A 75 15.60 -2.31 9.89
C PHE A 75 15.34 -2.29 11.40
N LYS A 76 15.72 -3.37 12.12
CA LYS A 76 15.62 -3.44 13.58
C LYS A 76 16.49 -2.39 14.29
N ALA A 77 17.64 -2.04 13.72
CA ALA A 77 18.54 -0.99 14.25
C ALA A 77 18.15 0.42 13.79
N SER A 78 17.14 0.55 12.91
CA SER A 78 16.74 1.81 12.32
C SER A 78 15.74 2.58 13.19
N LYS A 79 15.40 3.79 12.74
CA LYS A 79 14.34 4.63 13.32
C LYS A 79 12.93 4.25 12.86
N TYR A 80 12.79 3.35 11.91
CA TYR A 80 11.49 2.99 11.33
C TYR A 80 10.78 2.00 12.23
N THR A 81 9.49 2.24 12.47
CA THR A 81 8.68 1.41 13.38
C THR A 81 7.95 0.28 12.65
N SER A 82 7.81 0.41 11.33
CA SER A 82 7.13 -0.56 10.47
C SER A 82 7.59 -0.43 9.03
N LEU A 83 7.30 -1.44 8.21
CA LEU A 83 7.57 -1.38 6.77
C LEU A 83 6.75 -0.26 6.12
N ARG A 84 5.49 -0.06 6.55
CA ARG A 84 4.68 1.09 6.13
C ARG A 84 5.35 2.43 6.46
N ASP A 85 5.87 2.59 7.68
CA ASP A 85 6.58 3.80 8.11
C ASP A 85 7.84 4.05 7.28
N LEU A 86 8.62 3.00 6.98
CA LEU A 86 9.77 3.08 6.09
C LEU A 86 9.36 3.55 4.69
N VAL A 87 8.30 3.00 4.11
CA VAL A 87 7.82 3.42 2.79
C VAL A 87 7.41 4.90 2.81
N GLN A 88 6.56 5.30 3.76
CA GLN A 88 5.97 6.63 3.82
C GLN A 88 7.00 7.73 4.06
N LYS A 89 7.99 7.48 4.94
CA LYS A 89 9.05 8.45 5.25
C LYS A 89 10.11 8.58 4.13
N ASN A 90 10.07 7.72 3.12
CA ASN A 90 11.05 7.72 2.03
C ASN A 90 10.41 7.99 0.67
N GLY A 91 9.48 8.93 0.63
CA GLY A 91 8.86 9.42 -0.61
C GLY A 91 7.75 8.53 -1.16
N ASP A 92 7.37 7.47 -0.43
CA ASP A 92 6.22 6.62 -0.74
C ASP A 92 6.20 6.13 -2.20
N PRO A 93 7.17 5.32 -2.62
CA PRO A 93 7.36 4.94 -4.03
C PRO A 93 6.09 4.35 -4.64
N GLY A 94 5.57 4.97 -5.71
CA GLY A 94 4.30 4.59 -6.33
C GLY A 94 3.03 5.13 -5.63
N GLY A 95 3.18 6.09 -4.71
CA GLY A 95 2.07 6.70 -3.97
C GLY A 95 1.42 5.79 -2.93
N ALA A 96 0.47 6.32 -2.17
CA ALA A 96 -0.10 5.68 -0.98
C ALA A 96 -0.65 4.26 -1.24
N CYS A 97 -1.22 4.02 -2.42
CA CYS A 97 -1.92 2.78 -2.77
C CYS A 97 -1.29 2.02 -3.94
N GLY A 98 -0.08 2.38 -4.36
CA GLY A 98 0.59 1.74 -5.49
C GLY A 98 -0.26 1.76 -6.75
N LEU A 99 -0.57 0.57 -7.27
CA LEU A 99 -1.31 0.40 -8.53
C LEU A 99 -2.83 0.21 -8.34
N THR A 100 -3.34 0.56 -7.16
CA THR A 100 -4.75 0.34 -6.78
C THR A 100 -5.47 1.63 -6.43
N ASP A 101 -6.76 1.69 -6.76
CA ASP A 101 -7.65 2.79 -6.44
C ASP A 101 -8.19 2.65 -5.00
N PRO A 102 -7.84 3.56 -4.07
CA PRO A 102 -8.39 3.54 -2.71
C PRO A 102 -9.90 3.74 -2.65
N ASN A 103 -10.50 4.31 -3.70
CA ASN A 103 -11.93 4.58 -3.79
C ASN A 103 -12.70 3.56 -4.63
N GLY A 104 -12.04 2.46 -5.01
CA GLY A 104 -12.63 1.39 -5.80
C GLY A 104 -13.76 0.63 -5.11
N ASP A 105 -14.08 -0.55 -5.65
CA ASP A 105 -15.16 -1.41 -5.19
C ASP A 105 -14.91 -1.88 -3.75
N ALA A 106 -15.87 -1.63 -2.86
CA ALA A 106 -15.75 -2.02 -1.46
C ALA A 106 -15.80 -3.55 -1.33
N GLN A 107 -14.81 -4.13 -0.66
CA GLN A 107 -14.71 -5.56 -0.38
C GLN A 107 -15.10 -5.88 1.07
N PRO A 108 -15.70 -7.05 1.35
CA PRO A 108 -15.93 -7.49 2.73
C PRO A 108 -14.59 -7.65 3.48
N LEU A 109 -14.61 -7.49 4.80
CA LEU A 109 -13.42 -7.73 5.63
C LEU A 109 -13.01 -9.21 5.58
N PRO A 110 -11.83 -9.57 5.05
CA PRO A 110 -11.38 -10.95 4.96
C PRO A 110 -10.85 -11.46 6.30
N GLY A 111 -10.86 -12.78 6.53
CA GLY A 111 -10.09 -13.39 7.62
C GLY A 111 -8.65 -13.75 7.23
N VAL A 112 -8.41 -13.89 5.93
CA VAL A 112 -7.12 -14.21 5.35
C VAL A 112 -6.92 -13.30 4.16
N VAL A 113 -5.81 -12.57 4.14
CA VAL A 113 -5.39 -11.84 2.96
C VAL A 113 -4.57 -12.77 2.08
N LYS A 114 -4.80 -12.75 0.76
CA LYS A 114 -4.11 -13.62 -0.18
C LYS A 114 -3.35 -12.83 -1.22
N TRP A 115 -2.06 -13.12 -1.33
CA TRP A 115 -1.20 -12.70 -2.41
C TRP A 115 -1.02 -13.83 -3.42
N ALA A 116 -0.89 -13.49 -4.70
CA ALA A 116 -0.48 -14.46 -5.70
C ALA A 116 0.42 -13.88 -6.80
N HIS A 117 1.10 -14.80 -7.46
CA HIS A 117 1.87 -14.69 -8.68
C HIS A 117 1.15 -15.47 -9.81
N PHE A 118 1.67 -15.41 -11.03
CA PHE A 118 1.24 -16.16 -12.22
C PHE A 118 0.57 -17.51 -11.90
N LYS A 119 -0.61 -17.75 -12.49
CA LYS A 119 -1.44 -18.96 -12.26
C LYS A 119 -1.80 -19.24 -10.78
N SER A 120 -1.87 -18.20 -9.96
CA SER A 120 -2.24 -18.28 -8.53
C SER A 120 -1.18 -18.95 -7.64
N GLU A 121 0.09 -18.97 -8.08
CA GLU A 121 1.22 -19.37 -7.24
C GLU A 121 1.44 -18.36 -6.10
N PRO A 122 2.07 -18.74 -4.98
CA PRO A 122 2.36 -17.81 -3.88
C PRO A 122 3.47 -16.81 -4.25
N PHE A 123 4.00 -16.12 -3.25
CA PHE A 123 5.23 -15.35 -3.38
C PHE A 123 6.37 -16.18 -4.01
N ARG A 124 7.19 -15.55 -4.86
CA ARG A 124 8.36 -16.18 -5.48
C ARG A 124 9.56 -16.16 -4.54
N ALA A 125 10.21 -17.30 -4.35
CA ALA A 125 11.45 -17.42 -3.57
C ALA A 125 12.62 -16.57 -4.12
N THR A 126 12.55 -16.14 -5.38
CA THR A 126 13.53 -15.20 -5.95
C THR A 126 13.32 -13.75 -5.49
N HIS A 127 12.24 -13.43 -4.77
CA HIS A 127 11.82 -12.08 -4.38
C HIS A 127 11.64 -11.95 -2.86
N GLU A 128 12.48 -12.61 -2.06
CA GLU A 128 12.34 -12.59 -0.60
C GLU A 128 12.34 -11.19 0.04
N GLY A 129 11.61 -11.07 1.15
CA GLY A 129 11.55 -9.85 1.96
C GLY A 129 10.28 -9.75 2.80
N PRO A 130 10.25 -8.79 3.74
CA PRO A 130 9.17 -8.65 4.71
C PRO A 130 7.89 -8.07 4.10
N CYS A 131 6.75 -8.42 4.69
CA CYS A 131 5.46 -7.84 4.36
C CYS A 131 4.62 -7.54 5.60
N GLU A 132 3.67 -6.63 5.43
CA GLU A 132 2.71 -6.22 6.45
C GLU A 132 1.32 -6.06 5.85
N VAL A 133 0.29 -6.30 6.67
CA VAL A 133 -1.10 -5.95 6.39
C VAL A 133 -1.60 -5.02 7.49
N TRP A 134 -2.33 -3.99 7.08
CA TRP A 134 -2.89 -2.97 7.92
C TRP A 134 -4.37 -2.80 7.66
N CYS A 135 -5.13 -2.55 8.71
CA CYS A 135 -6.50 -2.04 8.65
C CYS A 135 -6.49 -0.62 9.21
N ASP A 136 -6.75 0.36 8.35
CA ASP A 136 -6.53 1.79 8.61
C ASP A 136 -5.16 2.06 9.24
N ASN A 137 -5.10 2.34 10.55
CA ASN A 137 -3.86 2.65 11.27
C ASN A 137 -3.35 1.48 12.15
N THR A 138 -4.01 0.33 12.08
CA THR A 138 -3.70 -0.84 12.92
C THR A 138 -3.02 -1.91 12.08
N ARG A 139 -1.80 -2.33 12.47
CA ARG A 139 -1.13 -3.47 11.84
C ARG A 139 -1.77 -4.76 12.33
N VAL A 140 -2.23 -5.59 11.39
CA VAL A 140 -2.95 -6.84 11.68
C VAL A 140 -2.22 -8.09 11.22
N PHE A 141 -1.15 -7.93 10.45
CA PHE A 141 -0.21 -8.99 10.09
C PHE A 141 1.18 -8.41 9.84
N GLN A 142 2.21 -9.18 10.18
CA GLN A 142 3.60 -8.94 9.80
C GLN A 142 4.31 -10.27 9.62
N ASN A 143 5.20 -10.35 8.65
CA ASN A 143 6.20 -11.40 8.59
C ASN A 143 7.51 -10.85 8.01
N ASP A 144 8.64 -11.27 8.60
CA ASP A 144 9.96 -10.77 8.25
C ASP A 144 10.49 -11.32 6.91
N ASN A 145 9.84 -12.34 6.35
CA ASN A 145 10.12 -12.88 5.02
C ASN A 145 8.92 -13.67 4.45
N CYS A 146 8.01 -12.95 3.78
CA CYS A 146 6.76 -13.54 3.30
C CYS A 146 6.99 -14.60 2.21
N ALA A 147 7.96 -14.39 1.32
CA ALA A 147 8.26 -15.36 0.27
C ALA A 147 8.88 -16.67 0.79
N ALA A 148 9.59 -16.61 1.92
CA ALA A 148 10.13 -17.79 2.56
C ALA A 148 9.11 -18.56 3.40
N ASN A 149 8.20 -17.82 4.05
CA ASN A 149 7.39 -18.37 5.15
C ASN A 149 5.95 -18.65 4.74
N LEU A 150 5.44 -17.99 3.70
CA LEU A 150 4.03 -18.07 3.27
C LEU A 150 3.92 -18.79 1.93
N LEU A 151 4.10 -20.12 1.97
CA LEU A 151 4.12 -20.98 0.78
C LEU A 151 2.76 -21.10 0.07
N THR A 152 1.68 -20.60 0.67
CA THR A 152 0.34 -20.51 0.07
C THR A 152 -0.03 -19.09 -0.34
N GLY A 153 0.79 -18.09 0.00
CA GLY A 153 0.48 -16.67 -0.18
C GLY A 153 -0.58 -16.15 0.78
N GLU A 154 -1.01 -16.96 1.75
CA GLU A 154 -2.06 -16.63 2.72
C GLU A 154 -1.46 -15.96 3.95
N MET A 155 -2.10 -14.87 4.36
CA MET A 155 -1.75 -14.03 5.51
C MET A 155 -2.99 -13.94 6.40
N PRO A 156 -3.14 -14.85 7.38
CA PRO A 156 -4.24 -14.78 8.34
C PRO A 156 -4.16 -13.47 9.12
N ILE A 157 -5.26 -12.72 9.17
CA ILE A 157 -5.33 -11.45 9.89
C ILE A 157 -6.23 -11.57 11.11
N ASP A 158 -5.91 -10.79 12.14
CA ASP A 158 -6.77 -10.64 13.30
C ASP A 158 -7.96 -9.72 12.98
N LYS A 159 -9.12 -10.30 12.63
CA LYS A 159 -10.30 -9.54 12.18
C LYS A 159 -10.82 -8.58 13.25
N THR A 160 -10.65 -8.89 14.53
CA THR A 160 -11.16 -8.02 15.61
C THR A 160 -10.40 -6.70 15.66
N LYS A 161 -9.15 -6.67 15.18
CA LYS A 161 -8.36 -5.44 15.03
C LYS A 161 -8.73 -4.62 13.79
N CYS A 162 -9.59 -5.16 12.92
CA CYS A 162 -10.05 -4.53 11.68
C CYS A 162 -11.53 -4.14 11.71
N GLU A 163 -12.23 -4.33 12.82
CA GLU A 163 -13.64 -3.96 12.92
C GLU A 163 -13.82 -2.45 12.70
N GLY A 164 -14.77 -2.10 11.83
CA GLY A 164 -15.04 -0.70 11.45
C GLY A 164 -13.99 -0.05 10.55
N ALA A 165 -12.94 -0.77 10.15
CA ALA A 165 -11.89 -0.24 9.29
C ALA A 165 -12.44 0.11 7.89
N LYS A 166 -11.93 1.20 7.31
CA LYS A 166 -12.35 1.70 5.99
C LYS A 166 -11.47 1.18 4.87
N GLN A 167 -10.22 0.90 5.17
CA GLN A 167 -9.23 0.53 4.18
C GLN A 167 -8.31 -0.56 4.72
N LEU A 168 -8.06 -1.57 3.89
CA LEU A 168 -6.95 -2.49 4.06
C LEU A 168 -5.76 -1.97 3.25
N TYR A 169 -4.57 -1.99 3.84
CA TYR A 169 -3.32 -1.67 3.16
C TYR A 169 -2.35 -2.86 3.28
N PHE A 170 -1.89 -3.35 2.14
CA PHE A 170 -0.85 -4.36 2.03
C PHE A 170 0.44 -3.71 1.54
N VAL A 171 1.57 -4.11 2.14
CA VAL A 171 2.90 -3.76 1.65
C VAL A 171 3.84 -4.96 1.76
N TRP A 172 4.58 -5.21 0.69
CA TRP A 172 5.68 -6.17 0.64
C TRP A 172 6.86 -5.53 -0.07
N VAL A 173 8.06 -5.77 0.45
CA VAL A 173 9.30 -5.36 -0.21
C VAL A 173 10.06 -6.59 -0.68
N ALA A 174 10.37 -6.65 -1.97
CA ALA A 174 11.23 -7.68 -2.55
C ALA A 174 12.68 -7.18 -2.60
N LEU A 175 13.60 -8.00 -2.08
CA LEU A 175 14.99 -7.65 -1.79
C LEU A 175 15.97 -8.44 -2.66
N GLN A 176 15.57 -8.83 -3.87
CA GLN A 176 16.39 -9.59 -4.80
C GLN A 176 17.60 -8.83 -5.35
N SER A 177 17.59 -7.50 -5.28
CA SER A 177 18.68 -6.61 -5.71
C SER A 177 18.78 -5.39 -4.80
N PRO A 178 19.82 -4.53 -4.95
CA PRO A 178 19.95 -3.31 -4.13
C PRO A 178 18.82 -2.29 -4.32
N ASN A 179 18.23 -2.24 -5.51
CA ASN A 179 17.05 -1.42 -5.77
C ASN A 179 15.80 -2.22 -5.42
N TRP A 180 15.39 -2.10 -4.15
CA TRP A 180 14.26 -2.83 -3.60
C TRP A 180 12.96 -2.50 -4.34
N GLN A 181 12.14 -3.51 -4.57
CA GLN A 181 10.86 -3.36 -5.25
C GLN A 181 9.74 -3.38 -4.22
N PHE A 182 8.87 -2.37 -4.24
CA PHE A 182 7.75 -2.28 -3.32
C PHE A 182 6.46 -2.67 -4.03
N TYR A 183 5.78 -3.68 -3.48
CA TYR A 183 4.43 -4.06 -3.86
C TYR A 183 3.47 -3.52 -2.81
N LYS A 184 2.51 -2.70 -3.25
CA LYS A 184 1.55 -2.05 -2.36
C LYS A 184 0.16 -2.11 -2.98
N ALA A 185 -0.83 -2.28 -2.12
CA ALA A 185 -2.24 -2.25 -2.50
C ALA A 185 -3.09 -1.68 -1.37
N CYS A 186 -4.06 -0.86 -1.73
CA CYS A 186 -5.17 -0.47 -0.89
C CYS A 186 -6.42 -1.20 -1.36
N VAL A 187 -7.27 -1.58 -0.40
CA VAL A 187 -8.59 -2.13 -0.66
C VAL A 187 -9.58 -1.37 0.20
N LYS A 188 -10.60 -0.80 -0.42
CA LYS A 188 -11.73 -0.21 0.30
C LYS A 188 -12.50 -1.34 0.99
N LEU A 189 -12.73 -1.23 2.29
CA LEU A 189 -13.48 -2.22 3.07
C LEU A 189 -14.95 -1.80 3.25
N GLN A 190 -15.85 -2.77 3.17
CA GLN A 190 -17.23 -2.66 3.61
C GLN A 190 -17.22 -2.63 5.15
N GLY A 191 -17.69 -1.55 5.76
CA GLY A 191 -17.69 -1.42 7.23
C GLY A 191 -17.22 -0.07 7.76
N GLY A 192 -16.88 0.89 6.89
CA GLY A 192 -16.56 2.26 7.28
C GLY A 192 -17.68 3.11 7.89
N GLY A 193 -18.86 2.51 8.11
CA GLY A 193 -19.88 3.01 9.01
C GLY A 193 -20.12 1.93 10.05
N GLY A 194 -20.07 2.27 11.33
CA GLY A 194 -20.61 1.43 12.39
C GLY A 194 -22.06 1.00 12.08
N PRO A 195 -22.63 0.08 12.87
CA PRO A 195 -23.92 -0.55 12.56
C PRO A 195 -24.93 0.49 12.09
N THR A 196 -25.37 0.35 10.84
CA THR A 196 -26.50 1.12 10.31
C THR A 196 -27.67 0.87 11.27
N PRO A 197 -28.22 1.90 11.94
CA PRO A 197 -29.47 1.73 12.67
C PRO A 197 -30.52 1.18 11.69
N PRO A 198 -31.40 0.27 12.11
CA PRO A 198 -32.48 -0.17 11.25
C PRO A 198 -33.25 1.06 10.76
N SER A 199 -33.40 1.15 9.44
CA SER A 199 -34.15 2.21 8.78
C SER A 199 -35.55 2.28 9.41
N PRO A 200 -36.05 3.45 9.87
CA PRO A 200 -37.42 3.55 10.33
C PRO A 200 -38.34 3.28 9.15
N SER A 201 -39.22 2.28 9.31
CA SER A 201 -40.32 2.01 8.39
C SER A 201 -41.06 3.30 8.05
N SER A 202 -41.25 3.56 6.76
CA SER A 202 -41.99 4.70 6.23
C SER A 202 -43.43 4.75 6.79
N GLY A 203 -43.69 5.73 7.65
CA GLY A 203 -45.02 6.20 8.03
C GLY A 203 -45.16 7.67 7.64
N LYS A 204 -46.13 7.96 6.76
CA LYS A 204 -46.43 9.27 6.14
C LYS A 204 -46.89 10.32 7.18
N PRO A 205 -46.72 11.65 6.94
CA PRO A 205 -46.71 12.66 8.00
C PRO A 205 -48.10 13.22 8.36
N THR A 206 -48.27 13.59 9.63
CA THR A 206 -49.37 14.44 10.09
C THR A 206 -48.81 15.82 10.46
N SER A 207 -49.26 16.82 9.71
CA SER A 207 -49.02 18.24 9.91
C SER A 207 -49.83 18.78 11.08
N LEU A 208 -49.21 19.49 12.04
CA LEU A 208 -49.86 20.56 12.80
C LEU A 208 -48.83 21.58 13.32
N MET A 209 -48.99 22.83 12.88
CA MET A 209 -48.58 24.09 13.53
C MET A 209 -49.78 25.06 13.36
N PRO A 210 -49.95 26.18 14.13
CA PRO A 210 -48.92 26.95 14.85
C PRO A 210 -49.29 27.58 16.25
N SER A 211 -48.25 28.06 16.96
CA SER A 211 -48.13 29.26 17.85
C SER A 211 -48.88 29.37 19.21
N PRO A 212 -48.51 30.29 20.16
CA PRO A 212 -47.38 31.24 20.19
C PRO A 212 -46.53 31.28 21.50
N SER A 213 -45.49 32.13 21.44
CA SER A 213 -44.43 32.46 22.42
C SER A 213 -44.89 33.20 23.70
N PRO A 214 -44.02 33.35 24.72
CA PRO A 214 -43.70 34.70 25.18
C PRO A 214 -42.20 35.03 25.34
N SER A 215 -41.95 36.31 25.13
CA SER A 215 -40.73 37.10 24.97
C SER A 215 -39.77 37.14 26.17
N THR A 216 -38.48 37.35 25.88
CA THR A 216 -37.60 38.19 26.72
C THR A 216 -36.67 39.04 25.84
N ASN A 217 -36.75 40.36 26.07
CA ASN A 217 -36.00 41.42 25.42
C ASN A 217 -34.50 41.38 25.77
N LYS A 218 -33.62 41.53 24.77
CA LYS A 218 -32.38 42.30 24.91
C LYS A 218 -32.13 43.14 23.67
N THR A 219 -31.93 44.42 23.92
CA THR A 219 -31.83 45.55 22.99
C THR A 219 -30.46 45.59 22.31
N THR A 220 -30.47 45.76 20.99
CA THR A 220 -29.30 46.07 20.15
C THR A 220 -29.20 47.58 19.93
N VAL A 221 -28.00 48.15 20.00
CA VAL A 221 -27.70 49.48 19.45
C VAL A 221 -26.41 49.41 18.63
N GLN A 222 -26.49 49.75 17.35
CA GLN A 222 -25.41 50.15 16.44
C GLN A 222 -25.97 51.30 15.56
N PRO A 223 -25.17 52.30 15.13
CA PRO A 223 -24.42 52.25 13.83
C PRO A 223 -23.01 52.91 13.90
N SER A 224 -21.93 52.32 13.33
CA SER A 224 -21.23 52.60 12.01
C SER A 224 -20.52 53.97 11.87
N PRO A 225 -19.52 54.21 10.96
CA PRO A 225 -18.49 53.36 10.31
C PRO A 225 -17.02 53.96 10.29
N HIS A 226 -16.01 53.13 9.94
CA HIS A 226 -14.66 53.32 9.29
C HIS A 226 -13.78 54.61 9.49
N PRO A 227 -12.41 54.56 9.46
CA PRO A 227 -11.59 54.03 8.35
C PRO A 227 -10.24 53.33 8.71
N SER A 228 -9.68 52.55 7.76
CA SER A 228 -8.25 52.18 7.62
C SER A 228 -7.45 53.35 6.96
N PRO A 229 -6.10 53.40 6.80
CA PRO A 229 -5.06 52.36 6.90
C PRO A 229 -3.75 52.82 7.61
N SER A 230 -2.72 51.96 7.73
CA SER A 230 -1.39 52.20 7.11
C SER A 230 -0.37 51.08 7.39
N SER A 231 0.37 50.77 6.33
CA SER A 231 1.46 49.80 6.22
C SER A 231 2.73 50.28 6.93
N LYS A 232 3.45 49.37 7.60
CA LYS A 232 4.84 49.57 8.02
C LYS A 232 5.72 48.55 7.31
N ASN A 233 6.62 49.07 6.48
CA ASN A 233 7.76 48.37 5.90
C ASN A 233 8.87 48.18 6.97
N PRO A 234 9.64 47.08 6.96
CA PRO A 234 10.95 47.07 7.58
C PRO A 234 12.06 47.10 6.52
N THR A 235 12.93 48.10 6.64
CA THR A 235 14.28 48.10 6.10
C THR A 235 15.22 47.61 7.20
N THR A 236 15.89 46.48 6.99
CA THR A 236 17.34 46.24 7.17
C THR A 236 17.65 44.78 6.92
#